data_AF-G1VMA1-F1
#
_entry.id   AF-G1VMA1-F1
#
_cell.length_a   1.000
_cell.length_b   1.000
_cell.length_c   1.000
_cell.angle_alpha   90.00
_cell.angle_beta   90.00
_cell.angle_gamma   90.00
#
_symmetry.space_group_name_H-M   'P 1'
#
loop_
_entity.id
_entity.type
_entity.pdbx_description
1 polymer ?
#
loop_
_entity_poly.entity_id
_entity_poly.type
_entity_poly.pdbx_seq_one_letter_code
_entity_poly.pdbx_strand_id
1 'polypeptide(L)'
;MQDKLKRREILLKRILYICAAVYIVTLLYAFYHNYTVRDMNALGMTFVAVLTPLIVPVAFKLLHFKPVYEIYIVSTIFTYFASLIGSSYHWYSYLGFDKVLHFSSGWFITTLAVILYFYLKKTNEFPDKKDYHVFLVFINAVNIAVGEIWEFYEYAMLIFFNNDCINHYSQGVHDTITDVLCATVAGILLTLLIMRYHKTGKGNFFTNVYEKFYERNIAGK
;
A
#
# COMPACT_ATOMS: atom_id res chain seq x y z
N MET A 1 -2.88 19.30 25.06
CA MET A 1 -2.40 18.18 24.21
C MET A 1 -3.54 17.37 23.60
N GLN A 2 -4.50 16.89 24.39
CA GLN A 2 -5.65 16.10 23.90
C GLN A 2 -6.53 16.81 22.86
N ASP A 3 -6.80 18.12 23.02
CA ASP A 3 -7.59 18.87 22.03
C ASP A 3 -6.90 18.96 20.66
N LYS A 4 -5.56 19.11 20.64
CA LYS A 4 -4.76 19.12 19.41
C LYS A 4 -4.83 17.76 18.67
N LEU A 5 -4.77 16.66 19.41
CA LEU A 5 -4.92 15.31 18.84
C LEU A 5 -6.33 15.09 18.29
N LYS A 6 -7.36 15.52 19.02
CA LYS A 6 -8.75 15.43 18.56
C LYS A 6 -8.99 16.24 17.29
N ARG A 7 -8.48 17.47 17.20
CA ARG A 7 -8.53 18.29 15.98
C ARG A 7 -7.82 17.62 14.80
N ARG A 8 -6.67 16.99 15.03
CA ARG A 8 -5.94 16.23 13.99
C ARG A 8 -6.75 15.04 13.48
N GLU A 9 -7.39 14.27 14.36
CA GLU A 9 -8.27 13.16 13.94
C GLU A 9 -9.45 13.63 13.10
N ILE A 10 -10.10 14.74 13.49
CA ILE A 10 -11.19 15.33 12.72
C ILE A 10 -10.69 15.76 11.33
N LEU A 11 -9.52 16.37 11.26
CA LEU A 11 -8.91 16.76 9.99
C LEU A 11 -8.63 15.54 9.10
N LEU A 12 -7.98 14.50 9.63
CA LEU A 12 -7.71 13.27 8.87
C LEU A 12 -8.99 12.61 8.37
N LYS A 13 -10.03 12.57 9.20
CA LYS A 13 -11.34 12.05 8.80
C LYS A 13 -11.95 12.86 7.66
N ARG A 14 -11.83 14.20 7.69
CA ARG A 14 -12.27 15.07 6.58
C ARG A 14 -11.46 14.80 5.31
N ILE A 15 -10.14 14.68 5.42
CA ILE A 15 -9.26 14.35 4.28
C ILE A 15 -9.68 13.02 3.67
N LEU A 16 -9.92 11.98 4.48
CA LEU A 16 -10.39 10.69 3.99
C LEU A 16 -11.70 10.82 3.21
N TYR A 17 -12.67 11.60 3.71
CA TYR A 17 -13.92 11.83 2.98
C TYR A 17 -13.72 12.58 1.66
N ILE A 18 -12.79 13.53 1.60
CA ILE A 18 -12.44 14.22 0.35
C ILE A 18 -11.79 13.22 -0.63
N CYS A 19 -10.82 12.41 -0.18
CA CYS A 19 -10.21 11.38 -1.00
C CYS A 19 -11.25 10.38 -1.53
N ALA A 20 -12.18 9.94 -0.69
CA ALA A 20 -13.26 9.04 -1.10
C ALA A 20 -14.24 9.70 -2.09
N ALA A 21 -14.59 10.97 -1.89
CA ALA A 21 -15.45 11.70 -2.82
C ALA A 21 -14.78 11.85 -4.19
N VAL A 22 -13.50 12.22 -4.24
CA VAL A 22 -12.71 12.29 -5.48
C VAL A 22 -12.67 10.91 -6.15
N TYR A 23 -12.39 9.84 -5.38
CA TYR A 23 -12.39 8.48 -5.90
C TYR A 23 -13.72 8.13 -6.56
N ILE A 24 -14.85 8.35 -5.86
CA ILE A 24 -16.19 8.00 -6.34
C ILE A 24 -16.56 8.79 -7.59
N VAL A 25 -16.29 10.10 -7.63
CA VAL A 25 -16.59 10.93 -8.80
C VAL A 25 -15.79 10.45 -10.01
N THR A 26 -14.48 10.21 -9.85
CA THR A 26 -13.64 9.67 -10.92
C THR A 26 -14.10 8.28 -11.36
N LEU A 27 -14.49 7.42 -10.41
CA LEU A 27 -14.99 6.07 -10.69
C LEU A 27 -16.28 6.09 -11.51
N LEU A 28 -17.24 6.95 -11.15
CA LEU A 28 -18.48 7.12 -11.91
C LEU A 28 -18.22 7.64 -13.32
N TYR A 29 -17.27 8.57 -13.46
CA TYR A 29 -16.84 9.05 -14.77
C TYR A 29 -16.15 7.94 -15.57
N ALA A 30 -15.34 7.07 -14.95
CA ALA A 30 -14.70 5.94 -15.61
C ALA A 30 -15.73 4.96 -16.18
N PHE A 31 -16.77 4.64 -15.41
CA PHE A 31 -17.88 3.81 -15.91
C PHE A 31 -18.55 4.43 -17.13
N TYR A 32 -18.88 5.72 -17.06
CA TYR A 32 -19.49 6.43 -18.19
C TYR A 32 -18.56 6.44 -19.41
N HIS A 33 -17.31 6.87 -19.24
CA HIS A 33 -16.33 7.00 -20.31
C HIS A 33 -16.02 5.65 -20.97
N ASN A 34 -15.71 4.62 -20.19
CA ASN A 34 -15.31 3.32 -20.74
C ASN A 34 -16.48 2.61 -21.43
N TYR A 35 -17.72 2.82 -20.94
CA TYR A 35 -18.92 2.36 -21.62
C TYR A 35 -19.14 3.09 -22.96
N THR A 36 -18.98 4.42 -23.01
CA THR A 36 -19.23 5.20 -24.24
C THR A 36 -18.22 4.89 -25.34
N VAL A 37 -16.94 4.72 -25.00
CA VAL A 37 -15.88 4.36 -25.96
C VAL A 37 -15.82 2.85 -26.25
N ARG A 38 -16.69 2.05 -25.61
CA ARG A 38 -16.79 0.59 -25.74
C ARG A 38 -15.51 -0.18 -25.41
N ASP A 39 -14.73 0.35 -24.47
CA ASP A 39 -13.57 -0.35 -23.92
C ASP A 39 -14.01 -1.30 -22.80
N MET A 40 -14.37 -2.53 -23.20
CA MET A 40 -14.90 -3.53 -22.28
C MET A 40 -13.87 -4.02 -21.26
N ASN A 41 -12.57 -3.97 -21.61
CA ASN A 41 -11.50 -4.37 -20.70
C ASN A 41 -11.33 -3.33 -19.59
N ALA A 42 -11.22 -2.04 -19.95
CA ALA A 42 -11.14 -0.96 -18.97
C ALA A 42 -12.42 -0.87 -18.13
N LEU A 43 -13.58 -1.14 -18.72
CA LEU A 43 -14.84 -1.22 -17.99
C LEU A 43 -14.85 -2.36 -16.95
N GLY A 44 -14.34 -3.53 -17.31
CA GLY A 44 -14.13 -4.65 -16.37
C GLY A 44 -13.21 -4.27 -15.21
N MET A 45 -12.10 -3.60 -15.51
CA MET A 45 -11.18 -3.09 -14.47
C MET A 45 -11.80 -1.98 -13.61
N THR A 46 -12.76 -1.21 -14.15
CA THR A 46 -13.53 -0.23 -13.37
C THR A 46 -14.38 -0.92 -12.31
N PHE A 47 -14.93 -2.11 -12.58
CA PHE A 47 -15.62 -2.92 -11.56
C PHE A 47 -14.66 -3.41 -10.48
N VAL A 48 -13.45 -3.84 -10.85
CA VAL A 48 -12.41 -4.21 -9.88
C VAL A 48 -12.07 -3.02 -8.98
N ALA A 49 -11.99 -1.81 -9.54
CA ALA A 49 -11.73 -0.57 -8.81
C ALA A 49 -12.83 -0.21 -7.77
N VAL A 50 -14.04 -0.76 -7.88
CA VAL A 50 -15.05 -0.65 -6.79
C VAL A 50 -14.57 -1.35 -5.52
N LEU A 51 -13.88 -2.49 -5.67
CA LEU A 51 -13.52 -3.40 -4.59
C LEU A 51 -12.19 -3.05 -3.92
N THR A 52 -11.22 -2.56 -4.69
CA THR A 52 -9.86 -2.30 -4.19
C THR A 52 -9.77 -1.37 -2.98
N PRO A 53 -10.50 -0.23 -2.88
CA PRO A 53 -10.42 0.62 -1.68
C PRO A 53 -11.04 -0.03 -0.43
N LEU A 54 -11.80 -1.13 -0.58
CA LEU A 54 -12.45 -1.83 0.53
C LEU A 54 -11.53 -2.85 1.21
N ILE A 55 -10.41 -3.22 0.59
CA ILE A 55 -9.48 -4.25 1.10
C ILE A 55 -9.04 -3.92 2.53
N VAL A 56 -8.56 -2.70 2.77
CA VAL A 56 -8.05 -2.29 4.09
C VAL A 56 -9.16 -2.16 5.15
N PRO A 57 -10.29 -1.46 4.89
CA PRO A 57 -11.41 -1.44 5.83
C PRO A 57 -11.95 -2.83 6.18
N VAL A 58 -12.05 -3.72 5.21
CA VAL A 58 -12.50 -5.11 5.43
C VAL A 58 -11.49 -5.87 6.27
N ALA A 59 -10.18 -5.79 5.96
CA ALA A 59 -9.14 -6.42 6.77
C ALA A 59 -9.16 -5.93 8.24
N PHE A 60 -9.31 -4.61 8.45
CA PHE A 60 -9.43 -4.04 9.80
C PHE A 60 -10.66 -4.56 10.54
N LYS A 61 -11.80 -4.69 9.84
CA LYS A 61 -13.02 -5.24 10.42
C LYS A 61 -12.86 -6.72 10.79
N LEU A 62 -12.31 -7.55 9.91
CA LEU A 62 -12.09 -8.98 10.12
C LEU A 62 -11.11 -9.24 11.26
N LEU A 63 -10.06 -8.42 11.39
CA LEU A 63 -9.05 -8.53 12.43
C LEU A 63 -9.39 -7.75 13.71
N HIS A 64 -10.58 -7.15 13.79
CA HIS A 64 -11.05 -6.35 14.93
C HIS A 64 -10.11 -5.20 15.32
N PHE A 65 -9.48 -4.57 14.33
CA PHE A 65 -8.62 -3.41 14.52
C PHE A 65 -9.42 -2.10 14.53
N LYS A 66 -9.05 -1.22 15.45
CA LYS A 66 -9.49 0.17 15.49
C LYS A 66 -8.90 0.94 14.30
N PRO A 67 -9.68 1.84 13.67
CA PRO A 67 -9.22 2.61 12.52
C PRO A 67 -7.97 3.46 12.80
N VAL A 68 -7.11 3.54 11.79
CA VAL A 68 -6.00 4.50 11.69
C VAL A 68 -6.18 5.25 10.37
N TYR A 69 -6.68 6.49 10.43
CA TYR A 69 -7.10 7.22 9.23
C TYR A 69 -5.98 7.46 8.23
N GLU A 70 -4.73 7.62 8.68
CA GLU A 70 -3.57 7.72 7.80
C GLU A 70 -3.42 6.48 6.91
N ILE A 71 -3.62 5.27 7.46
CA ILE A 71 -3.59 4.02 6.69
C ILE A 71 -4.71 4.02 5.65
N TYR A 72 -5.93 4.42 6.04
CA TYR A 72 -7.06 4.48 5.11
C TYR A 72 -6.86 5.49 3.99
N ILE A 73 -6.37 6.69 4.30
CA ILE A 73 -6.09 7.73 3.30
C ILE A 73 -5.04 7.23 2.31
N VAL A 74 -3.92 6.71 2.84
CA VAL A 74 -2.81 6.22 2.03
C VAL A 74 -3.26 5.05 1.16
N SER A 75 -4.01 4.07 1.70
CA SER A 75 -4.53 2.96 0.92
C SER A 75 -5.51 3.43 -0.15
N THR A 76 -6.41 4.38 0.16
CA THR A 76 -7.35 4.92 -0.82
C THR A 76 -6.62 5.63 -1.95
N ILE A 77 -5.63 6.47 -1.65
CA ILE A 77 -4.80 7.16 -2.66
C ILE A 77 -4.03 6.14 -3.50
N PHE A 78 -3.44 5.12 -2.88
CA PHE A 78 -2.74 4.07 -3.63
C PHE A 78 -3.68 3.34 -4.59
N THR A 79 -4.83 2.86 -4.11
CA THR A 79 -5.82 2.17 -4.95
C THR A 79 -6.44 3.08 -6.00
N TYR A 80 -6.48 4.39 -5.75
CA TYR A 80 -6.93 5.37 -6.74
C TYR A 80 -5.97 5.38 -7.91
N PHE A 81 -4.66 5.45 -7.66
CA PHE A 81 -3.69 5.42 -8.74
C PHE A 81 -3.54 4.04 -9.37
N ALA A 82 -3.39 2.98 -8.59
CA ALA A 82 -3.15 1.63 -9.12
C ALA A 82 -4.38 1.09 -9.89
N SER A 83 -5.55 1.05 -9.25
CA SER A 83 -6.70 0.34 -9.81
C SER A 83 -7.58 1.23 -10.68
N LEU A 84 -7.88 2.45 -10.23
CA LEU A 84 -8.77 3.32 -10.97
C LEU A 84 -8.03 4.01 -12.11
N ILE A 85 -7.03 4.83 -11.81
CA ILE A 85 -6.28 5.58 -12.83
C ILE A 85 -5.43 4.65 -13.71
N GLY A 86 -4.70 3.72 -13.10
CA GLY A 86 -3.84 2.76 -13.78
C GLY A 86 -4.63 1.90 -14.76
N SER A 87 -5.56 1.09 -14.24
CA SER A 87 -6.26 0.10 -15.06
C SER A 87 -7.46 0.66 -15.81
N SER A 88 -8.25 1.57 -15.23
CA SER A 88 -9.48 2.05 -15.87
C SER A 88 -9.25 3.21 -16.84
N TYR A 89 -8.11 3.90 -16.77
CA TYR A 89 -7.71 4.97 -17.68
C TYR A 89 -6.41 4.68 -18.44
N HIS A 90 -5.92 3.44 -18.39
CA HIS A 90 -4.72 2.98 -19.12
C HIS A 90 -3.42 3.68 -18.75
N TRP A 91 -3.29 4.22 -17.53
CA TRP A 91 -2.06 4.91 -17.14
C TRP A 91 -0.85 3.99 -17.01
N TYR A 92 -1.05 2.68 -16.91
CA TYR A 92 0.03 1.69 -17.01
C TYR A 92 0.79 1.74 -18.35
N SER A 93 0.21 2.34 -19.39
CA SER A 93 0.91 2.58 -20.67
C SER A 93 1.92 3.73 -20.62
N TYR A 94 1.89 4.58 -19.58
CA TYR A 94 2.84 5.69 -19.44
C TYR A 94 4.17 5.23 -18.84
N LEU A 95 5.26 5.72 -19.44
CA LEU A 95 6.62 5.35 -19.04
C LEU A 95 6.85 5.57 -17.54
N GLY A 96 7.20 4.48 -16.85
CA GLY A 96 7.58 4.50 -15.43
C GLY A 96 6.43 4.66 -14.45
N PHE A 97 5.17 4.78 -14.89
CA PHE A 97 4.01 4.87 -13.99
C PHE A 97 3.94 3.67 -13.04
N ASP A 98 4.06 2.49 -13.62
CA ASP A 98 4.09 1.22 -12.92
C ASP A 98 5.22 1.15 -11.88
N LYS A 99 6.44 1.55 -12.28
CA LYS A 99 7.61 1.56 -11.40
C LYS A 99 7.45 2.51 -10.20
N VAL A 100 6.76 3.63 -10.39
CA VAL A 100 6.41 4.55 -9.31
C VAL A 100 5.39 3.93 -8.35
N LEU A 101 4.43 3.15 -8.84
CA LEU A 101 3.49 2.40 -8.01
C LEU A 101 4.21 1.31 -7.21
N HIS A 102 5.09 0.54 -7.83
CA HIS A 102 5.89 -0.47 -7.13
C HIS A 102 6.79 0.14 -6.07
N PHE A 103 7.46 1.25 -6.38
CA PHE A 103 8.22 2.01 -5.37
C PHE A 103 7.31 2.49 -4.23
N SER A 104 6.15 3.07 -4.52
CA SER A 104 5.19 3.53 -3.50
C SER A 104 4.67 2.38 -2.64
N SER A 105 4.41 1.22 -3.26
CA SER A 105 3.99 0.01 -2.57
C SER A 105 5.07 -0.47 -1.59
N GLY A 106 6.35 -0.33 -1.94
CA GLY A 106 7.46 -0.71 -1.07
C GLY A 106 7.44 0.00 0.29
N TRP A 107 7.08 1.29 0.31
CA TRP A 107 6.87 2.05 1.55
C TRP A 107 5.71 1.49 2.38
N PHE A 108 4.61 1.13 1.73
CA PHE A 108 3.41 0.62 2.43
C PHE A 108 3.63 -0.79 2.97
N ILE A 109 4.20 -1.67 2.16
CA ILE A 109 4.47 -3.04 2.57
C ILE A 109 5.53 -3.09 3.67
N THR A 110 6.55 -2.25 3.63
CA THR A 110 7.52 -2.18 4.74
C THR A 110 6.85 -1.66 6.02
N THR A 111 5.95 -0.67 5.92
CA THR A 111 5.15 -0.22 7.07
C THR A 111 4.24 -1.35 7.60
N LEU A 112 3.60 -2.10 6.70
CA LEU A 112 2.79 -3.27 7.04
C LEU A 112 3.63 -4.37 7.70
N ALA A 113 4.86 -4.59 7.24
CA ALA A 113 5.77 -5.57 7.82
C ALA A 113 6.17 -5.18 9.26
N VAL A 114 6.36 -3.89 9.55
CA VAL A 114 6.56 -3.41 10.93
C VAL A 114 5.32 -3.72 11.78
N ILE A 115 4.12 -3.39 11.28
CA ILE A 115 2.86 -3.67 11.97
C ILE A 115 2.70 -5.18 12.23
N LEU A 116 3.00 -6.02 11.24
CA LEU A 116 2.96 -7.47 11.35
C LEU A 116 3.95 -7.96 12.41
N TYR A 117 5.19 -7.47 12.40
CA TYR A 117 6.19 -7.85 13.40
C TYR A 117 5.72 -7.50 14.82
N PHE A 118 5.25 -6.28 15.06
CA PHE A 118 4.71 -5.86 16.35
C PHE A 118 3.46 -6.65 16.74
N TYR A 119 2.61 -6.98 15.78
CA TYR A 119 1.42 -7.80 16.02
C TYR A 119 1.78 -9.23 16.46
N LEU A 120 2.83 -9.82 15.88
CA LEU A 120 3.31 -11.15 16.23
C LEU A 120 4.07 -11.14 17.58
N LYS A 121 4.93 -10.14 17.80
CA LYS A 121 5.74 -10.02 19.01
C LYS A 121 5.00 -9.45 20.22
N LYS A 122 3.84 -8.83 20.00
CA LYS A 122 3.03 -8.13 21.02
C LYS A 122 3.79 -7.00 21.74
N THR A 123 4.85 -6.49 21.13
CA THR A 123 5.64 -5.36 21.63
C THR A 123 6.21 -4.57 20.46
N ASN A 124 6.38 -3.26 20.64
CA ASN A 124 7.15 -2.37 19.77
C ASN A 124 8.57 -2.09 20.30
N GLU A 125 8.96 -2.74 21.40
CA GLU A 125 10.28 -2.61 22.01
C GLU A 125 11.22 -3.75 21.58
N PHE A 126 12.52 -3.46 21.60
CA PHE A 126 13.57 -4.42 21.25
C PHE A 126 14.44 -4.68 22.49
N PRO A 127 14.36 -5.87 23.11
CA PRO A 127 15.08 -6.17 24.35
C PRO A 127 16.60 -6.12 24.21
N ASP A 128 17.10 -6.49 23.03
CA ASP A 128 18.53 -6.51 22.73
C ASP A 128 18.80 -6.17 21.25
N LYS A 129 20.09 -6.02 20.93
CA LYS A 129 20.54 -5.71 19.56
C LYS A 129 20.20 -6.82 18.56
N LYS A 130 20.21 -8.08 18.98
CA LYS A 130 19.92 -9.21 18.10
C LYS A 130 18.45 -9.18 17.67
N ASP A 131 17.53 -8.93 18.59
CA ASP A 131 16.10 -8.79 18.29
C ASP A 131 15.85 -7.63 17.33
N TYR A 132 16.53 -6.49 17.53
CA TYR A 132 16.48 -5.37 16.59
C TYR A 132 17.01 -5.73 15.19
N HIS A 133 18.12 -6.47 15.09
CA HIS A 133 18.64 -6.90 13.80
C HIS A 133 17.69 -7.88 13.09
N VAL A 134 17.09 -8.81 13.83
CA VAL A 134 16.07 -9.73 13.29
C VAL A 134 14.88 -8.94 12.76
N PHE A 135 14.42 -7.92 13.47
CA PHE A 135 13.36 -7.02 13.01
C PHE A 135 13.73 -6.35 11.67
N LEU A 136 14.94 -5.81 11.52
CA LEU A 136 15.36 -5.17 10.27
C LEU A 136 15.38 -6.16 9.09
N VAL A 137 15.86 -7.38 9.30
CA VAL A 137 15.83 -8.44 8.28
C VAL A 137 14.40 -8.82 7.94
N PHE A 138 13.55 -9.00 8.95
CA PHE A 138 12.15 -9.39 8.78
C PHE A 138 11.38 -8.40 7.89
N ILE A 139 11.47 -7.10 8.17
CA ILE A 139 10.68 -6.11 7.42
C ILE A 139 11.08 -6.03 5.94
N ASN A 140 12.37 -6.21 5.62
CA ASN A 140 12.86 -6.21 4.24
C ASN A 140 12.54 -7.53 3.54
N ALA A 141 12.64 -8.67 4.24
CA ALA A 141 12.26 -9.97 3.69
C ALA A 141 10.77 -10.03 3.33
N VAL A 142 9.89 -9.54 4.21
CA VAL A 142 8.45 -9.43 3.93
C VAL A 142 8.19 -8.48 2.76
N ASN A 143 8.91 -7.37 2.68
CA ASN A 143 8.77 -6.42 1.57
C ASN A 143 9.08 -7.06 0.21
N ILE A 144 10.22 -7.73 0.10
CA ILE A 144 10.63 -8.45 -1.12
C ILE A 144 9.63 -9.56 -1.45
N ALA A 145 9.24 -10.37 -0.47
CA ALA A 145 8.33 -11.50 -0.68
C ALA A 145 6.95 -11.05 -1.19
N VAL A 146 6.40 -9.96 -0.67
CA VAL A 146 5.13 -9.42 -1.18
C VAL A 146 5.28 -8.88 -2.60
N GLY A 147 6.41 -8.25 -2.93
CA GLY A 147 6.73 -7.87 -4.30
C GLY A 147 6.73 -9.08 -5.23
N GLU A 148 7.45 -10.14 -4.88
CA GLU A 148 7.50 -11.39 -5.66
C GLU A 148 6.12 -12.06 -5.80
N ILE A 149 5.31 -12.07 -4.73
CA ILE A 149 3.94 -12.61 -4.79
C ILE A 149 3.07 -11.81 -5.77
N TRP A 150 3.28 -10.50 -5.88
CA TRP A 150 2.58 -9.68 -6.87
C TRP A 150 2.97 -10.07 -8.29
N GLU A 151 4.26 -10.28 -8.54
CA GLU A 151 4.76 -10.74 -9.85
C GLU A 151 4.21 -12.12 -10.23
N PHE A 152 4.08 -13.03 -9.27
CA PHE A 152 3.40 -14.31 -9.50
C PHE A 152 1.93 -14.13 -9.86
N TYR A 153 1.24 -13.16 -9.25
CA TYR A 153 -0.12 -12.83 -9.64
C TYR A 153 -0.18 -12.30 -11.08
N GLU A 154 0.71 -11.39 -11.47
CA GLU A 154 0.72 -10.86 -12.83
C GLU A 154 1.04 -11.92 -13.88
N TYR A 155 2.00 -12.80 -13.59
CA TYR A 155 2.28 -13.95 -14.43
C TYR A 155 1.07 -14.91 -14.51
N ALA A 156 0.38 -15.15 -13.40
CA ALA A 156 -0.84 -15.96 -13.39
C ALA A 156 -1.97 -15.32 -14.22
N MET A 157 -2.08 -13.99 -14.24
CA MET A 157 -3.04 -13.26 -15.07
C MET A 157 -2.79 -13.50 -16.57
N LEU A 158 -1.52 -13.53 -16.98
CA LEU A 158 -1.16 -13.89 -18.36
C LEU A 158 -1.56 -15.33 -18.70
N ILE A 159 -1.18 -16.29 -17.85
CA ILE A 159 -1.35 -17.72 -18.15
C ILE A 159 -2.81 -18.17 -18.11
N PHE A 160 -3.57 -17.75 -17.10
CA PHE A 160 -4.94 -18.26 -16.88
C PHE A 160 -6.03 -17.39 -17.50
N PHE A 161 -5.76 -16.10 -17.72
CA PHE A 161 -6.76 -15.13 -18.17
C PHE A 161 -6.37 -14.40 -19.46
N ASN A 162 -5.21 -14.72 -20.05
CA ASN A 162 -4.69 -14.05 -21.25
C ASN A 162 -4.62 -12.52 -21.09
N ASN A 163 -4.36 -12.07 -19.86
CA ASN A 163 -4.24 -10.66 -19.50
C ASN A 163 -2.76 -10.34 -19.22
N ASP A 164 -2.10 -9.70 -20.18
CA ASP A 164 -0.66 -9.46 -20.16
C ASP A 164 -0.28 -8.26 -19.28
N CYS A 165 -0.23 -8.46 -17.97
CA CYS A 165 0.18 -7.43 -17.00
C CYS A 165 1.69 -7.10 -17.10
N ILE A 166 2.52 -8.11 -17.33
CA ILE A 166 4.00 -8.00 -17.37
C ILE A 166 4.54 -7.51 -18.74
N ASN A 167 3.66 -7.17 -19.67
CA ASN A 167 3.99 -6.87 -21.06
C ASN A 167 4.98 -7.89 -21.65
N HIS A 168 4.64 -9.18 -21.56
CA HIS A 168 5.53 -10.32 -21.76
C HIS A 168 6.39 -10.23 -23.02
N TYR A 169 5.79 -9.77 -24.13
CA TYR A 169 6.46 -9.71 -25.43
C TYR A 169 7.38 -8.51 -25.62
N SER A 170 7.27 -7.45 -24.80
CA SER A 170 8.07 -6.23 -24.91
C SER A 170 9.02 -6.01 -23.72
N GLN A 171 8.61 -6.38 -22.51
CA GLN A 171 9.39 -6.21 -21.28
C GLN A 171 9.68 -7.55 -20.60
N GLY A 172 8.65 -8.38 -20.38
CA GLY A 172 8.79 -9.70 -19.76
C GLY A 172 9.55 -9.65 -18.45
N VAL A 173 10.63 -10.43 -18.32
CA VAL A 173 11.44 -10.50 -17.08
C VAL A 173 12.00 -9.15 -16.63
N HIS A 174 12.23 -8.23 -17.58
CA HIS A 174 12.76 -6.91 -17.24
C HIS A 174 11.75 -6.08 -16.44
N ASP A 175 10.45 -6.26 -16.72
CA ASP A 175 9.36 -5.63 -15.97
C ASP A 175 9.43 -6.08 -14.51
N THR A 176 9.24 -7.38 -14.33
CA THR A 176 9.21 -8.07 -13.03
C THR A 176 10.41 -7.79 -12.15
N ILE A 177 11.64 -7.89 -12.68
CA ILE A 177 12.83 -7.65 -11.87
C ILE A 177 12.95 -6.17 -11.49
N THR A 178 12.54 -5.26 -12.38
CA THR A 178 12.57 -3.82 -12.10
C THR A 178 11.52 -3.44 -11.07
N ASP A 179 10.34 -4.06 -11.09
CA ASP A 179 9.27 -3.84 -10.11
C ASP A 179 9.65 -4.26 -8.70
N VAL A 180 10.16 -5.49 -8.56
CA VAL A 180 10.66 -5.98 -7.28
C VAL A 180 11.85 -5.13 -6.81
N LEU A 181 12.73 -4.68 -7.71
CA LEU A 181 13.83 -3.78 -7.37
C LEU A 181 13.30 -2.42 -6.87
N CYS A 182 12.33 -1.81 -7.54
CA CYS A 182 11.71 -0.55 -7.13
C CYS A 182 11.07 -0.65 -5.74
N ALA A 183 10.31 -1.72 -5.49
CA ALA A 183 9.71 -1.99 -4.18
C ALA A 183 10.79 -2.20 -3.10
N THR A 184 11.84 -2.96 -3.40
CA THR A 184 12.95 -3.25 -2.48
C THR A 184 13.72 -1.98 -2.12
N VAL A 185 14.05 -1.13 -3.09
CA VAL A 185 14.75 0.13 -2.84
C VAL A 185 13.92 1.03 -1.93
N ALA A 186 12.62 1.14 -2.17
CA ALA A 186 11.71 1.87 -1.28
C ALA A 186 11.71 1.30 0.15
N GLY A 187 11.67 -0.02 0.30
CA GLY A 187 11.73 -0.69 1.59
C GLY A 187 13.04 -0.44 2.35
N ILE A 188 14.18 -0.46 1.65
CA ILE A 188 15.49 -0.11 2.22
C ILE A 188 15.50 1.35 2.68
N LEU A 189 15.00 2.28 1.87
CA LEU A 189 14.94 3.70 2.23
C LEU A 189 14.08 3.93 3.49
N LEU A 190 12.92 3.29 3.59
CA LEU A 190 12.09 3.35 4.80
C LEU A 190 12.80 2.69 6.00
N THR A 191 13.49 1.57 5.78
CA THR A 191 14.30 0.91 6.82
C THR A 191 15.35 1.87 7.38
N LEU A 192 16.06 2.63 6.53
CA LEU A 192 17.03 3.63 6.97
C LEU A 192 16.36 4.75 7.79
N LEU A 193 15.15 5.17 7.43
CA LEU A 193 14.39 6.14 8.22
C LEU A 193 13.92 5.59 9.56
N ILE A 194 13.54 4.30 9.63
CA ILE A 194 13.22 3.60 10.88
C ILE A 194 14.47 3.52 11.76
N MET A 195 15.63 3.16 11.20
CA MET A 195 16.90 3.14 11.93
C MET A 195 17.26 4.52 12.49
N ARG A 196 17.06 5.58 11.71
CA ARG A 196 17.23 6.97 12.18
C ARG A 196 16.26 7.29 13.31
N TYR A 197 15.00 6.87 13.21
CA TYR A 197 14.00 7.07 14.25
C TYR A 197 14.43 6.42 15.57
N HIS A 198 14.82 5.14 15.56
CA HIS A 198 15.27 4.46 16.78
C HIS A 198 16.58 5.04 17.37
N LYS A 199 17.46 5.62 16.54
CA LYS A 199 18.68 6.28 17.02
C LYS A 199 18.46 7.68 17.60
N THR A 200 17.46 8.42 17.09
CA THR A 200 17.32 9.87 17.38
C THR A 200 16.03 10.26 18.08
N GLY A 201 15.04 9.36 18.16
CA GLY A 201 13.68 9.63 18.62
C GLY A 201 12.86 10.54 17.70
N LYS A 202 13.43 11.01 16.58
CA LYS A 202 12.76 11.95 15.65
C LYS A 202 11.90 11.20 14.64
N GLY A 203 10.61 11.07 14.94
CA GLY A 203 9.65 10.41 14.07
C GLY A 203 9.37 11.14 12.75
N ASN A 204 8.85 10.41 11.78
CA ASN A 204 8.34 10.91 10.51
C ASN A 204 6.90 10.41 10.28
N PHE A 205 6.32 10.69 9.11
CA PHE A 205 4.95 10.24 8.80
C PHE A 205 4.78 8.72 8.99
N PHE A 206 5.62 7.90 8.34
CA PHE A 206 5.50 6.44 8.37
C PHE A 206 5.74 5.85 9.75
N THR A 207 6.74 6.36 10.49
CA THR A 207 7.00 5.86 11.85
C THR A 207 5.86 6.19 12.79
N ASN A 208 5.29 7.39 12.69
CA ASN A 208 4.12 7.75 13.49
C ASN A 208 2.88 6.90 13.17
N VAL A 209 2.76 6.37 11.95
CA VAL A 209 1.61 5.55 11.53
C VAL A 209 1.63 4.18 12.20
N TYR A 210 2.75 3.45 12.13
CA TYR A 210 2.81 2.12 12.74
C TYR A 210 2.82 2.19 14.27
N GLU A 211 3.43 3.22 14.87
CA GLU A 211 3.39 3.42 16.33
C GLU A 211 1.94 3.70 16.80
N LYS A 212 1.23 4.58 16.08
CA LYS A 212 -0.18 4.86 16.35
C LYS A 212 -1.05 3.61 16.18
N PHE A 213 -0.73 2.75 15.21
CA PHE A 213 -1.41 1.46 15.05
C PHE A 213 -1.16 0.57 16.27
N TYR A 214 0.09 0.41 16.69
CA TYR A 214 0.48 -0.39 17.86
C TYR A 214 -0.27 0.06 19.12
N GLU A 215 -0.21 1.35 19.45
CA GLU A 215 -0.88 1.91 20.63
C GLU A 215 -2.39 1.68 20.64
N ARG A 216 -3.05 1.73 19.48
CA ARG A 216 -4.51 1.56 19.39
C ARG A 216 -4.95 0.10 19.44
N ASN A 217 -4.13 -0.80 18.89
CA ASN A 217 -4.57 -2.13 18.49
C ASN A 217 -3.83 -3.28 19.13
N ILE A 218 -2.60 -3.07 19.61
CA ILE A 218 -1.71 -4.11 20.14
C ILE A 218 -1.36 -3.80 21.60
N ALA A 219 -1.00 -2.56 21.94
CA ALA A 219 -0.61 -2.19 23.30
C ALA A 219 -1.71 -2.55 24.32
N GLY A 220 -1.33 -3.32 25.34
CA GLY A 220 -2.22 -3.71 26.45
C GLY A 220 -3.32 -4.72 26.08
N LYS A 221 -3.20 -5.42 24.95
CA LYS A 221 -4.03 -6.57 24.57
C LYS A 221 -3.17 -7.83 24.43
#